data_AF-A0A969LN65-F1
#
_entry.id   AF-A0A969LN65-F1
#
_cell.length_a   1.000
_cell.length_b   1.000
_cell.length_c   1.000
_cell.angle_alpha   90.00
_cell.angle_beta   90.00
_cell.angle_gamma   90.00
#
_symmetry.space_group_name_H-M   'P 1'
#
loop_
_entity.id
_entity.type
_entity.pdbx_description
1 polymer ?
#
loop_
_entity_poly.entity_id
_entity_poly.type
_entity_poly.pdbx_seq_one_letter_code
_entity_poly.pdbx_strand_id
1 'polypeptide(L)'
;SLVVQWQDGTREEHVADGSAGGTGADPMAFPHDYHRSVWIDFLDAIATGRAPRVTGAEALKVHRVIDALIQTSATGRPVRVS
;
A
#
# COMPACT_ATOMS: atom_id res chain seq x y z
N SER A 1 2.04 8.65 -17.24
CA SER A 1 0.97 9.19 -16.39
C SER A 1 -0.17 8.20 -16.36
N LEU A 2 -0.88 8.10 -15.25
CA LEU A 2 -2.10 7.32 -15.10
C LEU A 2 -3.29 8.28 -15.09
N VAL A 3 -4.30 8.01 -15.91
CA VAL A 3 -5.58 8.74 -15.87
C VAL A 3 -6.62 7.82 -15.24
N VAL A 4 -7.17 8.22 -14.11
CA VAL A 4 -8.26 7.52 -13.44
C VAL A 4 -9.56 8.23 -13.77
N GLN A 5 -10.54 7.47 -14.27
CA GLN A 5 -11.90 7.97 -14.56
C GLN A 5 -12.87 7.26 -13.62
N TRP A 6 -13.46 8.04 -12.71
CA TRP A 6 -14.43 7.55 -11.75
C TRP A 6 -15.83 7.50 -12.38
N GLN A 7 -16.69 6.63 -11.88
CA GLN A 7 -18.06 6.46 -12.38
C GLN A 7 -18.95 7.68 -12.09
N ASP A 8 -18.53 8.58 -11.20
CA ASP A 8 -19.21 9.85 -10.93
C ASP A 8 -18.82 10.97 -11.92
N GLY A 9 -17.97 10.67 -12.90
CA GLY A 9 -17.46 11.62 -13.89
C GLY A 9 -16.18 12.36 -13.48
N THR A 10 -15.67 12.13 -12.26
CA THR A 10 -14.40 12.70 -11.81
C THR A 10 -13.23 12.14 -12.62
N ARG A 11 -12.34 13.02 -13.09
CA ARG A 11 -11.09 12.66 -13.78
C ARG A 11 -9.90 13.10 -12.94
N GLU A 12 -9.05 12.14 -12.61
CA GLU A 12 -7.77 12.40 -11.95
C GLU A 12 -6.61 12.04 -12.88
N GLU A 13 -5.61 12.91 -12.91
CA GLU A 13 -4.38 12.68 -13.65
C GLU A 13 -3.21 12.57 -12.67
N HIS A 14 -2.67 11.36 -12.59
CA HIS A 14 -1.53 11.03 -11.76
C HIS A 14 -0.28 11.02 -12.63
N VAL A 15 0.58 12.02 -12.44
CA VAL A 15 1.93 12.00 -13.00
C VAL A 15 2.73 10.97 -12.21
N ALA A 16 3.65 10.25 -12.88
CA ALA A 16 4.55 9.36 -12.15
C ALA A 16 5.25 10.20 -11.07
N ASP A 17 5.29 9.70 -9.83
CA ASP A 17 6.16 10.35 -8.86
C ASP A 17 7.58 10.28 -9.42
N GLY A 18 8.37 11.34 -9.22
CA GLY A 18 9.74 11.40 -9.73
C GLY A 18 10.69 10.48 -8.97
N SER A 19 10.20 9.57 -8.12
CA SER A 19 11.04 8.60 -7.45
C SER A 19 11.52 7.56 -8.45
N ALA A 20 12.66 6.92 -8.16
CA ALA A 20 13.08 5.79 -8.98
C ALA A 20 11.95 4.76 -8.91
N GLY A 21 11.36 4.39 -10.04
CA GLY A 21 10.32 3.39 -10.10
C GLY A 21 10.78 2.31 -11.04
N GLY A 22 11.03 1.11 -10.53
CA GLY A 22 11.37 -0.04 -11.36
C GLY A 22 10.09 -0.67 -11.89
N THR A 23 9.92 -0.70 -13.22
CA THR A 23 8.91 -1.55 -13.89
C THR A 23 9.33 -3.03 -13.94
N GLY A 24 10.37 -3.40 -13.17
CA GLY A 24 11.03 -4.71 -13.23
C GLY A 24 12.08 -4.86 -14.34
N ALA A 25 12.19 -3.91 -15.26
CA ALA A 25 13.19 -3.92 -16.33
C ALA A 25 14.62 -3.62 -15.84
N ASP A 26 14.73 -2.85 -14.76
CA ASP A 26 15.98 -2.63 -14.03
C ASP A 26 15.75 -2.97 -12.54
N PRO A 27 16.32 -4.07 -12.03
CA PRO A 27 16.25 -4.42 -10.61
C PRO A 27 16.83 -3.35 -9.68
N MET A 28 17.71 -2.47 -10.17
CA MET A 28 18.27 -1.36 -9.39
C MET A 28 17.36 -0.12 -9.39
N ALA A 29 16.31 -0.09 -10.22
CA ALA A 29 15.34 1.01 -10.25
C ALA A 29 14.31 0.92 -9.11
N PHE A 30 14.39 -0.09 -8.23
CA PHE A 30 13.61 -0.13 -7.00
C PHE A 30 14.28 0.72 -5.90
N PRO A 31 13.68 1.86 -5.50
CA PRO A 31 14.28 2.73 -4.51
C PRO A 31 14.12 2.11 -3.13
N HIS A 32 15.18 2.19 -2.33
CA HIS A 32 15.12 1.80 -0.93
C HIS A 32 14.32 2.80 -0.07
N ASP A 33 13.97 3.97 -0.62
CA ASP A 33 13.35 5.08 0.11
C ASP A 33 12.02 4.70 0.77
N TYR A 34 11.22 3.83 0.13
CA TYR A 34 9.97 3.37 0.73
C TYR A 34 10.21 2.56 2.00
N HIS A 35 11.16 1.62 1.98
CA HIS A 35 11.56 0.89 3.18
C HIS A 35 12.13 1.84 4.23
N ARG A 36 13.00 2.76 3.81
CA ARG A 36 13.60 3.79 4.69
C ARG A 36 12.53 4.63 5.39
N SER A 37 11.45 5.00 4.69
CA SER A 37 10.37 5.82 5.25
C SER A 37 9.63 5.13 6.40
N VAL A 38 9.47 3.79 6.34
CA VAL A 38 8.88 3.00 7.43
C VAL A 38 9.77 3.04 8.67
N TRP A 39 11.08 2.89 8.49
CA TRP A 39 12.04 2.98 9.60
C TRP A 39 12.04 4.35 10.26
N ILE A 40 11.99 5.43 9.48
CA ILE A 40 11.95 6.80 9.99
C ILE A 40 10.72 7.01 10.86
N ASP A 41 9.54 6.62 10.39
CA ASP A 41 8.30 6.76 11.17
C ASP A 41 8.35 5.97 12.48
N PHE A 42 8.88 4.74 12.43
CA PHE A 42 9.01 3.89 13.62
C PHE A 42 9.96 4.49 14.67
N LEU A 43 11.14 4.95 14.24
CA LEU A 43 12.12 5.56 15.13
C LEU A 43 11.61 6.88 15.73
N ASP A 44 10.93 7.70 14.93
CA ASP A 44 10.31 8.94 15.40
C ASP A 44 9.18 8.67 16.40
N ALA A 45 8.39 7.61 16.18
CA ALA A 45 7.35 7.18 17.12
C ALA A 45 7.93 6.82 18.50
N ILE A 46 9.06 6.10 18.52
CA ILE A 46 9.78 5.78 19.77
C ILE A 46 10.30 7.07 20.43
N ALA A 47 10.96 7.94 19.67
CA ALA A 47 11.59 9.14 20.20
C ALA A 47 10.59 10.14 20.81
N THR A 48 9.39 10.22 20.23
CA THR A 48 8.36 11.20 20.62
C THR A 48 7.24 10.59 21.47
N GLY A 49 7.24 9.27 21.70
CA GLY A 49 6.21 8.57 22.47
C GLY A 49 4.82 8.55 21.82
N ARG A 50 4.73 8.80 20.51
CA ARG A 50 3.49 8.70 19.73
C ARG A 50 3.29 7.28 19.19
N ALA A 51 2.09 6.99 18.69
CA ALA A 51 1.87 5.78 17.90
C ALA A 51 2.58 5.88 16.53
N PRO A 52 3.15 4.77 16.02
CA PRO A 52 3.61 4.72 14.63
C PRO A 52 2.43 4.81 13.67
N ARG A 53 2.67 5.25 12.43
CA ARG A 53 1.65 5.30 11.37
C ARG A 53 1.09 3.91 11.06
N VAL A 54 1.92 2.87 11.16
CA VAL A 54 1.51 1.48 10.98
C VAL A 54 1.51 0.78 12.33
N THR A 55 0.33 0.71 12.96
CA THR A 55 0.13 -0.07 14.18
C THR A 55 -0.13 -1.54 13.86
N GLY A 56 -0.09 -2.42 14.87
CA GLY A 56 -0.47 -3.83 14.69
C GLY A 56 -1.92 -3.99 14.20
N ALA A 57 -2.84 -3.14 14.66
CA ALA A 57 -4.23 -3.15 14.20
C ALA A 57 -4.37 -2.72 12.74
N GLU A 58 -3.57 -1.73 12.30
CA GLU A 58 -3.52 -1.33 10.88
C GLU A 58 -2.94 -2.44 10.00
N ALA A 59 -1.86 -3.09 10.44
CA ALA A 59 -1.25 -4.20 9.70
C ALA A 59 -2.23 -5.37 9.47
N LEU A 60 -3.11 -5.65 10.44
CA LEU A 60 -4.12 -6.71 10.31
C LEU A 60 -5.12 -6.48 9.17
N LYS A 61 -5.38 -5.23 8.75
CA LYS A 61 -6.33 -4.96 7.66
C LYS A 61 -5.92 -5.64 6.36
N VAL A 62 -4.62 -5.63 6.04
CA VAL A 62 -4.09 -6.30 4.84
C VAL A 62 -4.29 -7.82 4.94
N HIS A 63 -4.02 -8.41 6.11
CA HIS A 63 -4.24 -9.83 6.34
C HIS A 63 -5.70 -10.23 6.11
N ARG A 64 -6.66 -9.43 6.58
CA ARG A 64 -8.10 -9.72 6.37
C ARG A 64 -8.51 -9.67 4.91
N VAL A 65 -7.90 -8.80 4.11
CA VAL A 65 -8.09 -8.78 2.65
C VAL A 65 -7.51 -10.04 2.01
N ILE A 66 -6.29 -10.43 2.39
CA ILE A 66 -5.64 -11.66 1.88
C ILE A 66 -6.50 -12.88 2.21
N ASP A 67 -6.99 -13.00 3.45
CA ASP A 67 -7.87 -14.09 3.88
C ASP A 67 -9.16 -14.13 3.05
N ALA A 68 -9.78 -12.97 2.79
CA ALA A 68 -10.97 -12.88 1.95
C ALA A 68 -10.68 -13.31 0.50
N LEU A 69 -9.51 -12.98 -0.06
CA LEU A 69 -9.10 -13.43 -1.40
C LEU A 69 -8.87 -14.94 -1.45
N ILE A 70 -8.23 -15.52 -0.43
CA ILE A 70 -8.05 -16.97 -0.33
C ILE A 70 -9.42 -17.66 -0.25
N GLN A 71 -10.34 -17.14 0.56
CA GLN A 71 -11.68 -17.71 0.70
C GLN A 71 -12.48 -17.58 -0.60
N THR A 72 -12.46 -16.44 -1.27
CA THR A 72 -13.18 -16.25 -2.54
C THR A 72 -12.66 -17.21 -3.61
N SER A 73 -11.35 -17.43 -3.67
CA SER A 73 -10.70 -18.39 -4.56
C SER A 73 -11.17 -19.83 -4.30
N ALA A 74 -11.26 -20.23 -3.03
CA ALA A 74 -11.69 -21.56 -2.65
C ALA A 74 -13.18 -21.82 -2.92
N THR A 75 -14.04 -20.81 -2.74
CA THR A 75 -15.51 -20.99 -2.84
C THR A 75 -16.12 -20.53 -4.16
N GLY A 76 -15.39 -19.78 -4.98
CA GLY A 76 -15.91 -19.16 -6.20
C GLY A 76 -17.02 -18.12 -5.95
N ARG A 77 -17.10 -17.55 -4.74
CA ARG A 77 -18.17 -16.63 -4.33
C ARG A 77 -17.58 -15.39 -3.67
N PRO A 78 -18.17 -14.20 -3.85
CA PRO A 78 -17.71 -12.99 -3.17
C PRO A 78 -17.75 -13.14 -1.64
N VAL A 79 -16.73 -12.63 -0.96
CA VAL A 79 -16.59 -12.64 0.50
C VAL A 79 -16.46 -11.21 1.01
N ARG A 80 -17.12 -10.91 2.13
CA ARG A 80 -16.98 -9.61 2.82
C ARG A 80 -15.68 -9.58 3.61
N VAL A 81 -14.89 -8.52 3.43
CA VAL A 81 -13.73 -8.25 4.28
C VAL A 81 -14.22 -7.75 5.65
N SER A 82 -13.79 -8.40 6.73
CA SER A 82 -14.06 -8.02 8.13
C SER A 82 -12.97 -7.15 8.74
#